data_AF-U2PDL3-F1
#
_entry.id   AF-U2PDL3-F1
#
_cell.length_a   1.000
_cell.length_b   1.000
_cell.length_c   1.000
_cell.angle_alpha   90.00
_cell.angle_beta   90.00
_cell.angle_gamma   90.00
#
_symmetry.space_group_name_H-M   'P 1'
#
loop_
_entity.id
_entity.type
_entity.pdbx_description
1 polymer ?
#
loop_
_entity_poly.entity_id
_entity_poly.type
_entity_poly.pdbx_seq_one_letter_code
_entity_poly.pdbx_strand_id
1 'polypeptide(L)'
;AQLGRSFEFALPKEWSRQEQIQYTADYIKKTFVDKGMCADWSIHDKGDGNPHVHLLLTMRPFNPDHSWGKKEVKDWDFVRDKSGNIVIDESHPNWWQDKKNPDRHGIRIPVLDENGIQKIGARNRLQWKRVLTDATGWNNPKNCELWRSEWAKVCNEHLPLHNQVDHRSYEKQGKLQIPTIH
;
A
#
# COMPACT_ATOMS: atom_id res chain seq x y z
N ALA A 1 5.63 -12.91 -14.59
CA ALA A 1 6.23 -12.14 -13.48
C ALA A 1 5.62 -10.74 -13.44
N GLN A 2 5.50 -10.10 -12.28
CA GLN A 2 5.15 -8.68 -12.16
C GLN A 2 6.44 -7.87 -12.00
N LEU A 3 6.71 -6.95 -12.94
CA LEU A 3 7.99 -6.24 -13.03
C LEU A 3 7.97 -4.87 -12.33
N GLY A 4 6.80 -4.24 -12.27
CA GLY A 4 6.58 -2.94 -11.63
C GLY A 4 5.10 -2.73 -11.34
N ARG A 5 4.77 -1.59 -10.76
CA ARG A 5 3.41 -1.10 -10.63
C ARG A 5 3.28 0.25 -11.33
N SER A 6 2.31 0.36 -12.22
CA SER A 6 1.94 1.63 -12.82
C SER A 6 0.81 2.29 -12.03
N PHE A 7 0.91 3.62 -11.91
CA PHE A 7 -0.18 4.51 -11.53
C PHE A 7 -0.35 5.55 -12.62
N GLU A 8 -1.57 6.04 -12.72
CA GLU A 8 -1.91 7.20 -13.54
C GLU A 8 -2.77 8.13 -12.69
N PHE A 9 -2.47 9.43 -12.74
CA PHE A 9 -3.28 10.44 -12.07
C PHE A 9 -3.24 11.76 -12.83
N ALA A 10 -4.39 12.44 -12.85
CA ALA A 10 -4.56 13.71 -13.52
C ALA A 10 -3.90 14.86 -12.73
N LEU A 11 -3.47 15.87 -13.46
CA LEU A 11 -2.94 17.12 -12.94
C LEU A 11 -3.98 18.24 -13.11
N PRO A 12 -4.14 19.12 -12.11
CA PRO A 12 -4.88 20.36 -12.28
C PRO A 12 -4.29 21.21 -13.42
N LYS A 13 -5.18 21.68 -14.31
CA LYS A 13 -4.82 22.55 -15.43
C LYS A 13 -4.60 24.01 -15.00
N GLU A 14 -5.06 24.33 -13.80
CA GLU A 14 -4.90 25.64 -13.15
C GLU A 14 -3.45 25.87 -12.72
N TRP A 15 -2.68 24.81 -12.53
CA TRP A 15 -1.26 24.89 -12.21
C TRP A 15 -0.42 25.19 -13.45
N SER A 16 0.59 26.04 -13.28
CA SER A 16 1.67 26.18 -14.24
C SER A 16 2.43 24.86 -14.41
N ARG A 17 3.15 24.70 -15.53
CA ARG A 17 3.98 23.52 -15.76
C ARG A 17 5.03 23.31 -14.65
N GLN A 18 5.57 24.40 -14.09
CA GLN A 18 6.56 24.32 -13.02
C GLN A 18 5.93 23.78 -11.73
N GLU A 19 4.74 24.27 -11.38
CA GLU A 19 3.96 23.77 -10.23
C GLU A 19 3.57 22.29 -10.43
N GLN A 20 3.10 21.92 -11.63
CA GLN A 20 2.80 20.52 -11.97
C GLN A 20 4.00 19.60 -11.72
N ILE A 21 5.19 20.01 -12.17
CA ILE A 21 6.43 19.23 -11.95
C ILE A 21 6.76 19.16 -10.46
N GLN A 22 6.76 20.29 -9.76
CA GLN A 22 7.17 20.38 -8.37
C GLN A 22 6.25 19.56 -7.45
N TYR A 23 4.94 19.80 -7.51
CA TYR A 23 3.98 19.15 -6.63
C TYR A 23 3.89 17.64 -6.89
N THR A 24 4.05 17.24 -8.15
CA THR A 24 4.14 15.82 -8.53
C THR A 24 5.41 15.18 -7.94
N ALA A 25 6.57 15.83 -8.11
CA ALA A 25 7.83 15.32 -7.57
C ALA A 25 7.79 15.17 -6.05
N ASP A 26 7.25 16.17 -5.34
CA ASP A 26 7.12 16.15 -3.88
C ASP A 26 6.16 15.06 -3.41
N TYR A 27 5.01 14.92 -4.07
CA TYR A 27 4.06 13.84 -3.81
C TYR A 27 4.71 12.47 -4.01
N ILE A 28 5.38 12.25 -5.14
CA ILE A 28 6.03 10.97 -5.46
C ILE A 28 7.13 10.66 -4.45
N LYS A 29 7.94 11.66 -4.10
CA LYS A 29 9.03 11.51 -3.13
C LYS A 29 8.49 11.09 -1.77
N LYS A 30 7.59 11.88 -1.19
CA LYS A 30 7.02 11.66 0.15
C LYS A 30 6.23 10.35 0.23
N THR A 31 5.48 10.02 -0.82
CA THR A 31 4.52 8.91 -0.79
C THR A 31 5.17 7.57 -1.11
N PHE A 32 6.17 7.55 -1.99
CA PHE A 32 6.74 6.31 -2.53
C PHE A 32 8.25 6.21 -2.32
N VAL A 33 9.03 7.20 -2.74
CA VAL A 33 10.50 7.12 -2.72
C VAL A 33 11.04 7.04 -1.29
N ASP A 34 10.50 7.84 -0.38
CA ASP A 34 10.87 7.83 1.03
C ASP A 34 10.47 6.52 1.74
N LYS A 35 9.60 5.71 1.12
CA LYS A 35 9.25 4.35 1.57
C LYS A 35 10.13 3.26 0.93
N GLY A 36 11.15 3.65 0.17
CA GLY A 36 12.14 2.75 -0.44
C GLY A 36 11.83 2.28 -1.86
N MET A 37 10.80 2.84 -2.52
CA MET A 37 10.50 2.54 -3.92
C MET A 37 11.38 3.36 -4.86
N CYS A 38 11.78 2.80 -5.99
CA CYS A 38 12.28 3.61 -7.11
C CYS A 38 11.10 4.01 -7.97
N ALA A 39 11.07 5.28 -8.37
CA ALA A 39 10.01 5.86 -9.17
C ALA A 39 10.57 6.36 -10.50
N ASP A 40 9.95 5.92 -11.59
CA ASP A 40 10.12 6.47 -12.93
C ASP A 40 8.80 7.12 -13.33
N TRP A 41 8.80 8.38 -13.73
CA TRP A 41 7.57 9.10 -14.01
C TRP A 41 7.72 10.15 -15.09
N SER A 42 6.63 10.38 -15.81
CA SER A 42 6.53 11.39 -16.86
C SER A 42 5.19 12.11 -16.76
N ILE A 43 5.18 13.38 -17.19
CA ILE A 43 3.93 14.10 -17.45
C ILE A 43 3.62 13.98 -18.93
N HIS A 44 2.42 13.50 -19.25
CA HIS A 44 1.84 13.53 -20.58
C HIS A 44 0.83 14.67 -20.66
N ASP A 45 0.97 15.50 -21.68
CA ASP A 45 0.02 16.56 -22.00
C ASP A 45 -0.06 16.72 -23.51
N LYS A 46 -1.22 16.37 -24.08
CA LYS A 46 -1.48 16.47 -25.52
C LYS A 46 -2.11 17.81 -25.92
N GLY A 47 -2.33 18.71 -24.96
CA GLY A 47 -3.10 19.93 -25.16
C GLY A 47 -4.61 19.70 -25.29
N ASP A 48 -5.10 18.51 -24.89
CA ASP A 48 -6.53 18.15 -24.89
C ASP A 48 -7.25 18.55 -23.59
N GLY A 49 -6.54 19.21 -22.67
CA GLY A 49 -7.08 19.64 -21.38
C GLY A 49 -6.99 18.59 -20.28
N ASN A 50 -6.31 17.45 -20.51
CA ASN A 50 -6.10 16.41 -19.50
C ASN A 50 -4.61 16.06 -19.29
N PRO A 51 -3.80 16.99 -18.74
CA PRO A 51 -2.43 16.65 -18.34
C PRO A 51 -2.47 15.57 -17.25
N HIS A 52 -1.67 14.53 -17.39
CA HIS A 52 -1.63 13.41 -16.45
C HIS A 52 -0.21 12.87 -16.27
N VAL A 53 0.01 12.19 -15.16
CA VAL A 53 1.27 11.56 -14.81
C VAL A 53 1.17 10.07 -15.07
N HIS A 54 2.14 9.50 -15.78
CA HIS A 54 2.43 8.06 -15.66
C HIS A 54 3.53 7.87 -14.64
N LEU A 55 3.31 7.00 -13.67
CA LEU A 55 4.25 6.67 -12.62
C LEU A 55 4.46 5.16 -12.57
N LEU A 56 5.69 4.72 -12.80
CA LEU A 56 6.14 3.34 -12.64
C LEU A 56 6.96 3.20 -11.36
N LEU A 57 6.53 2.31 -10.48
CA LEU A 57 7.21 2.00 -9.21
C LEU A 57 7.79 0.59 -9.22
N THR A 58 8.93 0.44 -8.55
CA THR A 58 9.48 -0.88 -8.25
C THR A 58 8.64 -1.63 -7.21
N MET A 59 8.67 -2.96 -7.32
CA MET A 59 7.91 -3.88 -6.43
C MET A 59 8.80 -4.60 -5.43
N ARG A 60 10.09 -4.24 -5.40
CA ARG A 60 11.11 -4.80 -4.52
C ARG A 60 11.84 -3.64 -3.85
N PRO A 61 12.19 -3.77 -2.55
CA PRO A 61 13.04 -2.79 -1.90
C PRO A 61 14.43 -2.82 -2.53
N PHE A 62 15.07 -1.66 -2.59
CA PHE A 62 16.46 -1.54 -3.00
C PHE A 62 17.33 -1.48 -1.75
N ASN A 63 18.21 -2.46 -1.58
CA ASN A 63 19.00 -2.62 -0.36
C ASN A 63 20.22 -1.65 -0.36
N PRO A 64 20.79 -1.34 0.81
CA PRO A 64 21.99 -0.50 0.90
C PRO A 64 23.21 -1.05 0.16
N ASP A 65 23.26 -2.36 -0.12
CA ASP A 65 24.31 -3.03 -0.89
C ASP A 65 24.06 -3.00 -2.41
N HIS A 66 23.13 -2.16 -2.87
CA HIS A 66 22.72 -1.99 -4.27
C HIS A 66 22.05 -3.23 -4.90
N SER A 67 21.62 -4.21 -4.09
CA SER A 67 20.86 -5.37 -4.56
C SER A 67 19.35 -5.17 -4.44
N TRP A 68 18.59 -5.92 -5.25
CA TRP A 68 17.14 -6.02 -5.08
C TRP A 68 16.78 -6.97 -3.94
N GLY A 69 15.96 -6.49 -3.02
CA GLY A 69 15.38 -7.31 -1.97
C GLY A 69 14.35 -8.33 -2.49
N LYS A 70 13.90 -9.17 -1.57
CA LYS A 70 12.83 -10.15 -1.85
C LYS A 70 11.51 -9.41 -1.96
N LYS A 71 10.71 -9.78 -2.97
CA LYS A 71 9.32 -9.31 -3.09
C LYS A 71 8.44 -9.88 -1.98
N GLU A 72 8.64 -11.17 -1.69
CA GLU A 72 7.85 -11.90 -0.69
C GLU A 72 8.77 -12.57 0.32
N VAL A 73 8.31 -12.62 1.56
CA VAL A 73 8.95 -13.33 2.67
C VAL A 73 7.97 -14.34 3.25
N LYS A 74 8.49 -15.42 3.82
CA LYS A 74 7.63 -16.37 4.54
C LYS A 74 7.42 -15.86 5.97
N ASP A 75 6.19 -15.56 6.34
CA ASP A 75 5.78 -15.12 7.68
C ASP A 75 4.80 -16.12 8.32
N TRP A 76 4.51 -15.96 9.61
CA TRP A 76 3.45 -16.65 10.33
C TRP A 76 2.08 -16.27 9.77
N ASP A 77 1.22 -17.27 9.67
CA ASP A 77 -0.20 -17.04 9.40
C ASP A 77 -0.93 -16.80 10.73
N PHE A 78 -1.81 -15.80 10.74
CA PHE A 78 -2.58 -15.42 11.91
C PHE A 78 -4.07 -15.61 11.68
N VAL A 79 -4.81 -15.89 12.76
CA VAL A 79 -6.27 -15.96 12.72
C VAL A 79 -6.83 -14.61 12.28
N ARG A 80 -7.82 -14.64 11.38
CA ARG A 80 -8.49 -13.46 10.84
C ARG A 80 -9.99 -13.47 11.11
N ASP A 81 -10.55 -12.29 11.29
CA ASP A 81 -11.99 -12.08 11.39
C ASP A 81 -12.67 -12.21 10.01
N LYS A 82 -14.01 -12.08 9.97
CA LYS A 82 -14.81 -12.14 8.73
C LYS A 82 -14.47 -11.01 7.74
N SER A 83 -13.87 -9.93 8.23
CA SER A 83 -13.44 -8.77 7.44
C SER A 83 -11.98 -8.90 6.96
N GLY A 84 -11.30 -10.00 7.32
CA GLY A 84 -9.91 -10.27 6.95
C GLY A 84 -8.87 -9.58 7.85
N ASN A 85 -9.27 -8.89 8.92
CA ASN A 85 -8.32 -8.29 9.86
C ASN A 85 -7.78 -9.36 10.82
N ILE A 86 -6.55 -9.19 11.31
CA ILE A 86 -5.95 -10.10 12.29
C ILE A 86 -6.73 -9.97 13.60
N VAL A 87 -7.09 -11.12 14.19
CA VAL A 87 -7.73 -11.17 15.50
C VAL A 87 -6.71 -10.86 16.59
N ILE A 88 -7.05 -9.87 17.43
CA ILE A 88 -6.21 -9.39 18.52
C ILE A 88 -6.78 -9.91 19.85
N ASP A 89 -6.06 -10.83 20.50
CA ASP A 89 -6.39 -11.38 21.81
C ASP A 89 -5.10 -11.85 22.50
N GLU A 90 -4.57 -11.01 23.39
CA GLU A 90 -3.33 -11.28 24.14
C GLU A 90 -3.48 -12.43 25.15
N SER A 91 -4.71 -12.72 25.57
CA SER A 91 -4.99 -13.81 26.52
C SER A 91 -4.99 -15.18 25.86
N HIS A 92 -5.05 -15.23 24.52
CA HIS A 92 -5.12 -16.46 23.77
C HIS A 92 -3.81 -17.28 23.92
N PRO A 93 -3.86 -18.60 24.15
CA PRO A 93 -2.66 -19.43 24.38
C PRO A 93 -1.64 -19.39 23.23
N ASN A 94 -2.13 -19.18 22.00
CA ASN A 94 -1.30 -19.08 20.79
C ASN A 94 -0.92 -17.64 20.42
N TRP A 95 -1.16 -16.67 21.31
CA TRP A 95 -0.73 -15.29 21.12
C TRP A 95 0.77 -15.22 20.87
N TRP A 96 1.16 -14.38 19.92
CA TRP A 96 2.55 -14.10 19.63
C TRP A 96 2.71 -12.65 19.17
N GLN A 97 3.76 -12.02 19.66
CA GLN A 97 4.15 -10.68 19.29
C GLN A 97 5.66 -10.66 19.03
N ASP A 98 6.06 -10.00 17.94
CA ASP A 98 7.47 -9.79 17.63
C ASP A 98 8.11 -8.83 18.64
N LYS A 99 9.30 -9.18 19.13
CA LYS A 99 9.99 -8.38 20.15
C LYS A 99 10.55 -7.05 19.63
N LYS A 100 10.82 -6.95 18.32
CA LYS A 100 11.41 -5.77 17.69
C LYS A 100 10.36 -4.91 17.00
N ASN A 101 9.28 -5.53 16.53
CA ASN A 101 8.16 -4.83 15.91
C ASN A 101 6.85 -5.18 16.63
N PRO A 102 6.45 -4.39 17.65
CA PRO A 102 5.24 -4.66 18.43
C PRO A 102 3.97 -4.75 17.60
N ASP A 103 3.89 -4.07 16.45
CA ASP A 103 2.75 -4.10 15.51
C ASP A 103 2.63 -5.42 14.72
N ARG A 104 3.66 -6.26 14.80
CA ARG A 104 3.64 -7.61 14.21
C ARG A 104 3.24 -8.62 15.28
N HIS A 105 1.94 -8.80 15.42
CA HIS A 105 1.35 -9.67 16.43
C HIS A 105 0.08 -10.36 15.94
N GLY A 106 -0.33 -11.40 16.66
CA GLY A 106 -1.57 -12.10 16.41
C GLY A 106 -1.59 -13.52 16.99
N ILE A 107 -2.76 -14.15 16.85
CA ILE A 107 -2.96 -15.54 17.21
C ILE A 107 -2.39 -16.43 16.09
N ARG A 108 -1.30 -17.16 16.37
CA ARG A 108 -0.70 -18.07 15.37
C ARG A 108 -1.57 -19.29 15.12
N ILE A 109 -1.62 -19.74 13.87
CA ILE A 109 -2.36 -20.93 13.45
C ILE A 109 -1.44 -22.17 13.56
N PRO A 110 -1.77 -23.19 14.36
CA PRO A 110 -0.96 -24.41 14.45
C PRO A 110 -1.04 -25.22 13.15
N VAL A 111 0.04 -25.94 12.82
CA VAL A 111 -0.03 -26.99 11.78
C VAL A 111 -0.47 -28.28 12.46
N LEU A 112 -1.60 -28.84 12.04
CA LEU A 112 -2.14 -30.08 12.60
C LEU A 112 -1.74 -31.29 11.75
N ASP A 113 -1.61 -32.45 12.38
CA ASP A 113 -1.52 -33.76 11.72
C ASP A 113 -2.91 -34.33 11.38
N GLU A 114 -2.94 -35.56 10.88
CA GLU A 114 -4.16 -36.28 10.49
C GLU A 114 -5.12 -36.53 11.66
N ASN A 115 -4.62 -36.50 12.90
CA ASN A 115 -5.41 -36.71 14.12
C ASN A 115 -5.84 -35.37 14.77
N GLY A 116 -5.52 -34.23 14.15
CA GLY A 116 -5.81 -32.91 14.69
C GLY A 116 -4.84 -32.45 15.78
N ILE A 117 -3.72 -33.15 15.98
CA ILE A 117 -2.70 -32.78 16.98
C ILE A 117 -1.67 -31.85 16.34
N GLN A 118 -1.21 -30.84 17.07
CA GLN A 118 -0.20 -29.91 16.56
C GLN A 118 1.12 -30.64 16.29
N LYS A 119 1.62 -30.50 15.07
CA LYS A 119 2.88 -31.10 14.63
C LYS A 119 4.05 -30.51 15.39
N ILE A 120 4.98 -31.40 15.75
CA ILE A 120 6.27 -31.05 16.35
C ILE A 120 7.36 -31.22 15.30
N GLY A 121 8.16 -30.17 15.11
CA GLY A 121 9.29 -30.15 14.21
C GLY A 121 10.62 -30.46 14.90
N ALA A 122 11.71 -30.20 14.19
CA ALA A 122 13.07 -30.40 14.71
C ALA A 122 13.28 -29.65 16.04
N ARG A 123 14.09 -30.26 16.92
CA ARG A 123 14.39 -29.75 18.27
C ARG A 123 13.15 -29.57 19.14
N ASN A 124 12.16 -30.44 18.97
CA ASN A 124 10.92 -30.46 19.75
C ASN A 124 10.11 -29.14 19.69
N ARG A 125 10.15 -28.44 18.56
CA ARG A 125 9.48 -27.15 18.39
C ARG A 125 8.13 -27.32 17.73
N LEU A 126 7.09 -26.74 18.32
CA LEU A 126 5.75 -26.68 17.73
C LEU A 126 5.79 -26.03 16.34
N GLN A 127 5.10 -26.63 15.37
CA GLN A 127 4.97 -26.11 14.03
C GLN A 127 3.76 -25.18 13.91
N TRP A 128 3.99 -24.04 13.27
CA TRP A 128 2.99 -23.01 13.01
C TRP A 128 2.87 -22.78 11.51
N LYS A 129 1.64 -22.55 11.04
CA LYS A 129 1.36 -22.29 9.65
C LYS A 129 2.10 -21.03 9.21
N ARG A 130 2.66 -21.10 8.02
CA ARG A 130 3.39 -19.99 7.39
C ARG A 130 2.85 -19.73 6.01
N VAL A 131 2.83 -18.46 5.63
CA VAL A 131 2.37 -17.99 4.32
C VAL A 131 3.42 -17.07 3.71
N LEU A 132 3.41 -16.97 2.38
CA LEU A 132 4.15 -15.92 1.70
C LEU A 132 3.39 -14.62 1.90
N THR A 133 4.09 -13.59 2.38
CA THR A 133 3.56 -12.25 2.54
C THR A 133 4.47 -11.26 1.81
N ASP A 134 3.88 -10.13 1.43
CA ASP A 134 4.61 -8.99 0.90
C ASP A 134 5.70 -8.54 1.87
N ALA A 135 6.91 -8.33 1.37
CA ALA A 135 8.07 -8.01 2.21
C ALA A 135 8.04 -6.58 2.75
N THR A 136 7.32 -5.69 2.09
CA THR A 136 7.37 -4.23 2.35
C THR A 136 6.04 -3.63 2.79
N GLY A 137 4.94 -4.35 2.63
CA GLY A 137 3.58 -3.86 2.84
C GLY A 137 3.08 -2.93 1.71
N TRP A 138 3.87 -2.68 0.66
CA TRP A 138 3.49 -1.84 -0.47
C TRP A 138 2.28 -2.40 -1.23
N ASN A 139 2.05 -3.71 -1.15
CA ASN A 139 0.94 -4.40 -1.84
C ASN A 139 -0.36 -4.47 -1.04
N ASN A 140 -0.44 -3.83 0.13
CA ASN A 140 -1.67 -3.75 0.90
C ASN A 140 -2.75 -2.96 0.12
N PRO A 141 -3.93 -3.54 -0.18
CA PRO A 141 -5.00 -2.85 -0.89
C PRO A 141 -5.44 -1.53 -0.23
N LYS A 142 -5.32 -1.43 1.10
CA LYS A 142 -5.63 -0.20 1.86
C LYS A 142 -4.74 0.99 1.47
N ASN A 143 -3.55 0.74 0.92
CA ASN A 143 -2.65 1.80 0.47
C ASN A 143 -3.23 2.59 -0.71
N CYS A 144 -4.07 1.99 -1.55
CA CYS A 144 -4.64 2.69 -2.70
C CYS A 144 -5.46 3.90 -2.25
N GLU A 145 -6.35 3.74 -1.27
CA GLU A 145 -7.13 4.85 -0.75
C GLU A 145 -6.27 5.88 -0.01
N LEU A 146 -5.24 5.43 0.72
CA LEU A 146 -4.27 6.34 1.32
C LEU A 146 -3.60 7.21 0.26
N TRP A 147 -3.05 6.62 -0.81
CA TRP A 147 -2.36 7.35 -1.87
C TRP A 147 -3.29 8.31 -2.61
N ARG A 148 -4.52 7.90 -2.92
CA ARG A 148 -5.52 8.80 -3.50
C ARG A 148 -5.82 9.97 -2.57
N SER A 149 -5.94 9.72 -1.26
CA SER A 149 -6.18 10.78 -0.28
C SER A 149 -5.01 11.75 -0.15
N GLU A 150 -3.76 11.26 -0.18
CA GLU A 150 -2.56 12.10 -0.14
C GLU A 150 -2.44 12.95 -1.41
N TRP A 151 -2.76 12.40 -2.58
CA TRP A 151 -2.78 13.19 -3.82
C TRP A 151 -3.84 14.30 -3.77
N ALA A 152 -5.06 13.98 -3.31
CA ALA A 152 -6.11 14.99 -3.15
C ALA A 152 -5.70 16.11 -2.17
N LYS A 153 -4.96 15.79 -1.10
CA LYS A 153 -4.43 16.81 -0.19
C LYS A 153 -3.44 17.75 -0.90
N VAL A 154 -2.47 17.20 -1.63
CA VAL A 154 -1.50 18.01 -2.40
C VAL A 154 -2.23 18.91 -3.40
N CYS A 155 -3.25 18.39 -4.09
CA CYS A 155 -4.09 19.21 -4.96
C CYS A 155 -4.74 20.36 -4.19
N ASN A 156 -5.41 20.05 -3.08
CA ASN A 156 -6.22 21.01 -2.34
C ASN A 156 -5.42 22.05 -1.55
N GLU A 157 -4.16 21.76 -1.22
CA GLU A 157 -3.22 22.72 -0.63
C GLU A 157 -2.90 23.88 -1.59
N HIS A 158 -2.98 23.63 -2.90
CA HIS A 158 -2.59 24.60 -3.94
C HIS A 158 -3.75 25.06 -4.83
N LEU A 159 -4.93 24.48 -4.66
CA LEU A 159 -6.13 24.87 -5.40
C LEU A 159 -7.02 25.80 -4.57
N PRO A 160 -7.67 26.78 -5.21
CA PRO A 160 -8.68 27.58 -4.52
C PRO A 160 -9.87 26.69 -4.12
N LEU A 161 -10.59 27.10 -3.08
CA LEU A 161 -11.68 26.31 -2.48
C LEU A 161 -12.69 25.77 -3.51
N HIS A 162 -13.01 26.55 -4.55
CA HIS A 162 -13.98 26.17 -5.58
C HIS A 162 -13.47 25.11 -6.59
N ASN A 163 -12.16 24.84 -6.61
CA ASN A 163 -11.54 23.84 -7.48
C ASN A 163 -10.99 22.64 -6.69
N GLN A 164 -11.22 22.56 -5.38
CA GLN A 164 -10.75 21.44 -4.58
C GLN A 164 -11.39 20.11 -5.01
N VAL A 165 -10.61 19.05 -4.95
CA VAL A 165 -10.96 17.69 -5.34
C VAL A 165 -11.15 16.79 -4.11
N ASP A 166 -11.89 15.70 -4.28
CA ASP A 166 -12.03 14.67 -3.25
C ASP A 166 -11.78 13.30 -3.87
N HIS A 167 -10.96 12.49 -3.20
CA HIS A 167 -10.59 11.16 -3.65
C HIS A 167 -11.72 10.13 -3.54
N ARG A 168 -12.73 10.40 -2.70
CA ARG A 168 -13.87 9.53 -2.43
C ARG A 168 -14.95 9.69 -3.51
N SER A 169 -15.73 8.63 -3.73
CA SER A 169 -16.93 8.73 -4.58
C SER A 169 -17.95 9.73 -4.03
N TYR A 170 -18.85 10.24 -4.87
CA TYR A 170 -19.94 11.10 -4.43
C TYR A 170 -20.81 10.44 -3.36
N GLU A 171 -21.09 9.14 -3.48
CA GLU A 171 -21.77 8.35 -2.44
C GLU A 171 -21.05 8.42 -1.08
N LYS A 172 -19.74 8.18 -1.05
CA LYS A 172 -18.92 8.28 0.18
C LYS A 172 -18.82 9.72 0.72
N GLN A 173 -19.14 10.73 -0.09
CA GLN A 173 -19.26 12.13 0.32
C GLN A 173 -20.68 12.51 0.78
N GLY A 174 -21.67 11.61 0.63
CA GLY A 174 -23.08 11.90 0.87
C GLY A 174 -23.72 12.79 -0.20
N LYS A 175 -23.15 12.86 -1.40
CA LYS A 175 -23.64 13.66 -2.52
C LYS A 175 -24.51 12.83 -3.46
N LEU A 176 -25.70 13.33 -3.77
CA LEU A 176 -26.60 12.77 -4.78
C LEU A 176 -26.26 13.33 -6.16
N GLN A 177 -25.07 13.01 -6.67
CA GLN A 177 -24.59 13.44 -7.98
C GLN A 177 -24.10 12.23 -8.77
N ILE A 178 -24.36 12.23 -10.08
CA ILE A 178 -23.84 11.21 -11.00
C ILE A 178 -22.43 11.64 -11.44
N PRO A 179 -21.42 10.75 -11.38
CA PRO A 179 -20.09 11.05 -11.87
C PRO A 179 -20.08 11.35 -13.37
N THR A 180 -19.21 12.26 -13.78
CA THR A 180 -18.95 12.52 -15.20
C THR A 180 -18.17 11.36 -15.82
N ILE A 181 -18.43 11.06 -17.09
CA ILE A 181 -17.60 10.14 -17.89
C ILE A 181 -16.43 10.96 -18.44
N HIS A 182 -15.20 10.53 -18.16
CA HIS A 182 -13.98 11.09 -18.72
C HIS A 182 -13.65 10.43 -20.06
#